data_AF-A0A925FNH6-F1
#
_entry.id   AF-A0A925FNH6-F1
#
_cell.length_a   1.000
_cell.length_b   1.000
_cell.length_c   1.000
_cell.angle_alpha   90.00
_cell.angle_beta   90.00
_cell.angle_gamma   90.00
#
_symmetry.space_group_name_H-M   'P 1'
#
loop_
_entity.id
_entity.type
_entity.pdbx_description
1 polymer ?
#
loop_
_entity_poly.entity_id
_entity_poly.type
_entity_poly.pdbx_seq_one_letter_code
_entity_poly.pdbx_strand_id
1 'polypeptide(L)'
;EVGLSALDVPHRFVTSFNYDLTAFDKVENRIARAFLTGWQANGIFQIQSGQPITIRSGIDSNQNLDAAGDRAIFNPDGDLNIGSGIQAVALVGGVITPVALGDPGTVAYVALNPNAGFVQTGFLARSNVGRNTFRTKGFNETDMVLIKNTRFGPDGRFNLQIGAEIIDVFNQRPRTIGGTGAQVEALFTGGVGAQTAAFSLPQNANFLNYDVGTFTGRTITMRAKFIF
;
A
#
# COMPACT_ATOMS: atom_id res chain seq x y z
N GLU A 1 19.28 9.85 17.24
CA GLU A 1 18.64 9.80 15.91
C GLU A 1 17.18 10.20 16.07
N VAL A 2 16.63 10.98 15.15
CA VAL A 2 15.21 11.36 15.11
C VAL A 2 14.62 10.87 13.79
N GLY A 3 13.37 10.42 13.82
CA GLY A 3 12.65 9.95 12.64
C GLY A 3 11.15 10.21 12.82
N LEU A 4 10.42 10.26 11.71
CA LEU A 4 8.97 10.40 11.76
C LEU A 4 8.36 9.18 12.47
N SER A 5 7.25 9.39 13.17
CA SER A 5 6.47 8.27 13.71
C SER A 5 6.01 7.37 12.56
N ALA A 6 5.99 6.06 12.74
CA ALA A 6 5.42 5.14 11.75
C ALA A 6 3.93 5.44 11.47
N LEU A 7 3.26 6.13 12.41
CA LEU A 7 1.86 6.56 12.31
C LEU A 7 1.71 7.99 11.76
N ASP A 8 2.79 8.63 11.31
CA ASP A 8 2.74 9.98 10.75
C ASP A 8 2.08 9.98 9.35
N VAL A 9 0.80 10.33 9.32
CA VAL A 9 0.00 10.50 8.09
C VAL A 9 -0.47 11.96 8.03
N PRO A 10 0.29 12.88 7.40
CA PRO A 10 0.08 14.33 7.52
C PRO A 10 -1.26 14.84 6.99
N HIS A 11 -1.81 14.21 5.94
CA HIS A 11 -3.09 14.58 5.37
C HIS A 11 -3.98 13.35 5.25
N ARG A 12 -5.14 13.41 5.90
CA ARG A 12 -6.22 12.42 5.77
C ARG A 12 -7.54 13.17 5.66
N PHE A 13 -8.28 12.90 4.60
CA PHE A 13 -9.61 13.44 4.37
C PHE A 13 -10.59 12.29 4.23
N VAL A 14 -11.71 12.39 4.95
CA VAL A 14 -12.80 11.41 4.90
C VAL A 14 -14.10 12.20 4.78
N THR A 15 -14.92 11.86 3.80
CA THR A 15 -16.25 12.42 3.63
C THR A 15 -17.26 11.32 3.34
N SER A 16 -18.48 11.49 3.83
CA SER A 16 -19.61 10.66 3.49
C SER A 16 -20.63 11.47 2.71
N PHE A 17 -21.30 10.85 1.74
CA PHE A 17 -22.38 11.48 1.00
C PHE A 17 -23.57 10.52 0.89
N ASN A 18 -24.77 11.10 0.89
CA ASN A 18 -26.00 10.41 0.58
C ASN A 18 -26.71 11.25 -0.48
N TYR A 19 -27.12 10.61 -1.57
CA TYR A 19 -27.68 11.30 -2.72
C TYR A 19 -28.89 10.54 -3.26
N ASP A 20 -30.06 11.17 -3.19
CA ASP A 20 -31.30 10.69 -3.78
C ASP A 20 -31.46 11.28 -5.19
N LEU A 21 -31.53 10.41 -6.20
CA LEU A 21 -31.65 10.81 -7.59
C LEU A 21 -33.11 11.12 -7.95
N THR A 22 -33.50 12.37 -7.77
CA THR A 22 -34.87 12.89 -8.01
C THR A 22 -35.03 13.57 -9.38
N ALA A 23 -33.94 13.71 -10.14
CA ALA A 23 -33.93 14.40 -11.43
C ALA A 23 -34.91 13.82 -12.47
N PHE A 24 -35.28 12.54 -12.33
CA PHE A 24 -36.14 11.83 -13.29
C PHE A 24 -37.61 11.72 -12.87
N ASP A 25 -38.00 12.32 -11.74
CA ASP A 25 -39.37 12.21 -11.20
C ASP A 25 -40.43 12.79 -12.15
N LYS A 26 -40.01 13.75 -13.01
CA LYS A 26 -40.87 14.45 -13.96
C LYS A 26 -40.87 13.84 -15.38
N VAL A 27 -40.11 12.77 -15.65
CA VAL A 27 -40.04 12.15 -16.99
C VAL A 27 -41.42 11.65 -17.42
N GLU A 28 -41.96 12.12 -18.54
CA GLU A 28 -43.34 11.80 -18.96
C GLU A 28 -43.56 10.32 -19.32
N ASN A 29 -42.55 9.68 -19.91
CA ASN A 29 -42.61 8.25 -20.24
C ASN A 29 -42.65 7.40 -18.96
N ARG A 30 -43.77 6.70 -18.74
CA ARG A 30 -44.02 5.91 -17.53
C ARG A 30 -43.01 4.78 -17.31
N ILE A 31 -42.57 4.11 -18.39
CA ILE A 31 -41.59 3.02 -18.32
C ILE A 31 -40.21 3.59 -17.97
N ALA A 32 -39.83 4.67 -18.65
CA ALA A 32 -38.58 5.36 -18.38
C ALA A 32 -38.54 5.89 -16.94
N ARG A 33 -39.64 6.50 -16.47
CA ARG A 33 -39.77 6.96 -15.08
C ARG A 33 -39.60 5.82 -14.09
N ALA A 34 -40.28 4.68 -14.28
CA ALA A 34 -40.17 3.54 -13.36
C ALA A 34 -38.73 3.00 -13.22
N PHE A 35 -37.96 3.04 -14.31
CA PHE A 35 -36.55 2.61 -14.31
C PHE A 35 -35.60 3.68 -13.74
N LEU A 36 -35.82 4.94 -14.06
CA LEU A 36 -34.91 6.05 -13.76
C LEU A 36 -35.11 6.67 -12.37
N THR A 37 -36.26 6.47 -11.71
CA THR A 37 -36.54 7.06 -10.37
C THR A 37 -36.22 6.12 -9.22
N GLY A 38 -36.11 6.65 -8.00
CA GLY A 38 -35.94 5.84 -6.79
C GLY A 38 -34.53 5.26 -6.59
N TRP A 39 -33.55 5.76 -7.35
CA TRP A 39 -32.14 5.50 -7.09
C TRP A 39 -31.63 6.33 -5.92
N GLN A 40 -30.89 5.70 -5.02
CA GLN A 40 -30.20 6.34 -3.90
C GLN A 40 -28.76 5.84 -3.91
N ALA A 41 -27.81 6.76 -3.82
CA ALA A 41 -26.39 6.44 -3.72
C ALA A 41 -25.87 6.97 -2.39
N ASN A 42 -25.34 6.08 -1.57
CA ASN A 42 -24.64 6.43 -0.34
C ASN A 42 -23.18 6.02 -0.51
N GLY A 43 -22.26 6.78 0.07
CA GLY A 43 -20.85 6.43 -0.03
C GLY A 43 -19.96 7.13 0.96
N ILE A 44 -18.79 6.53 1.16
CA ILE A 44 -17.70 7.08 1.94
C ILE A 44 -16.51 7.18 0.99
N PHE A 45 -15.92 8.36 0.92
CA PHE A 45 -14.67 8.62 0.23
C PHE A 45 -13.60 8.93 1.26
N GLN A 46 -12.49 8.21 1.18
CA GLN A 46 -11.30 8.49 1.97
C GLN A 46 -10.08 8.67 1.08
N ILE A 47 -9.21 9.61 1.44
CA ILE A 47 -7.90 9.80 0.84
C ILE A 47 -6.90 10.15 1.92
N GLN A 48 -5.68 9.63 1.81
CA GLN A 48 -4.61 9.97 2.72
C GLN A 48 -3.23 9.97 2.06
N SER A 49 -2.32 10.73 2.65
CA SER A 49 -0.90 10.66 2.35
C SER A 49 -0.33 9.27 2.66
N GLY A 50 0.81 8.96 2.05
CA GLY A 50 1.54 7.75 2.38
C GLY A 50 2.19 7.86 3.75
N GLN A 51 2.47 6.71 4.34
CA GLN A 51 3.12 6.62 5.64
C GLN A 51 4.64 6.58 5.47
N PRO A 52 5.39 7.01 6.48
CA PRO A 52 6.84 6.91 6.45
C PRO A 52 7.28 5.49 6.77
N ILE A 53 8.36 5.07 6.12
CA ILE A 53 8.93 3.74 6.21
C ILE A 53 10.45 3.86 6.25
N THR A 54 11.09 2.85 6.81
CA THR A 54 12.54 2.73 6.81
C THR A 54 12.97 1.75 5.73
N ILE A 55 13.84 2.18 4.82
CA ILE A 55 14.47 1.28 3.85
C ILE A 55 15.59 0.50 4.56
N ARG A 56 15.56 -0.83 4.45
CA ARG A 56 16.41 -1.73 5.24
C ARG A 56 17.35 -2.53 4.36
N SER A 57 18.52 -2.91 4.87
CA SER A 57 19.47 -3.79 4.19
C SER A 57 19.01 -5.26 4.20
N GLY A 58 18.12 -5.64 5.12
CA GLY A 58 17.66 -7.02 5.28
C GLY A 58 18.72 -7.98 5.81
N ILE A 59 19.86 -7.45 6.27
CA ILE A 59 20.89 -8.19 6.99
C ILE A 59 21.30 -7.40 8.23
N ASP A 60 21.79 -8.09 9.25
CA ASP A 60 22.40 -7.46 10.43
C ASP A 60 23.82 -6.99 10.07
N SER A 61 23.91 -5.79 9.51
CA SER A 61 25.16 -5.20 9.04
C SER A 61 26.10 -4.91 10.21
N ASN A 62 25.61 -4.49 11.36
CA ASN A 62 26.40 -4.11 12.51
C ASN A 62 26.71 -5.28 13.46
N GLN A 63 26.15 -6.47 13.21
CA GLN A 63 26.36 -7.72 13.94
C GLN A 63 25.95 -7.65 15.42
N ASN A 64 24.92 -6.88 15.75
CA ASN A 64 24.37 -6.79 17.11
C ASN A 64 23.27 -7.83 17.41
N LEU A 65 23.01 -8.74 16.48
CA LEU A 65 22.00 -9.81 16.54
C LEU A 65 20.55 -9.30 16.52
N ASP A 66 20.31 -8.09 16.00
CA ASP A 66 18.95 -7.58 15.76
C ASP A 66 18.32 -8.26 14.53
N ALA A 67 17.18 -8.91 14.75
CA ALA A 67 16.41 -9.60 13.71
C ALA A 67 15.75 -8.65 12.70
N ALA A 68 15.60 -7.36 13.01
CA ALA A 68 14.94 -6.39 12.14
C ALA A 68 15.76 -6.03 10.88
N GLY A 69 17.06 -6.37 10.87
CA GLY A 69 18.04 -5.95 9.88
C GLY A 69 18.37 -4.46 10.00
N ASP A 70 19.57 -4.10 9.52
CA ASP A 70 20.00 -2.72 9.52
C ASP A 70 19.36 -1.88 8.41
N ARG A 71 19.63 -0.58 8.43
CA ARG A 71 19.14 0.37 7.42
C ARG A 71 19.99 0.25 6.15
N ALA A 72 19.44 0.67 5.02
CA ALA A 72 20.18 0.75 3.75
C ALA A 72 21.17 1.93 3.72
N ILE A 73 21.98 1.98 2.65
CA ILE A 73 22.78 3.12 2.25
C ILE A 73 21.98 3.94 1.22
N PHE A 74 21.92 5.24 1.43
CA PHE A 74 21.38 6.25 0.54
C PHE A 74 22.48 6.77 -0.37
N ASN A 75 22.22 6.71 -1.67
CA ASN A 75 23.03 7.31 -2.72
C ASN A 75 22.30 8.53 -3.29
N PRO A 76 22.75 9.76 -3.01
CA PRO A 76 22.06 10.98 -3.45
C PRO A 76 22.05 11.16 -4.97
N ASP A 77 22.98 10.54 -5.69
CA ASP A 77 23.10 10.62 -7.15
C ASP A 77 22.29 9.53 -7.88
N GLY A 78 21.67 8.61 -7.13
CA GLY A 78 20.86 7.51 -7.68
C GLY A 78 19.36 7.81 -7.72
N ASP A 79 18.62 7.03 -8.50
CA ASP A 79 17.15 7.10 -8.55
C ASP A 79 16.55 6.47 -7.29
N LEU A 80 15.75 7.25 -6.55
CA LEU A 80 15.08 6.83 -5.32
C LEU A 80 14.09 5.67 -5.50
N ASN A 81 13.64 5.40 -6.73
CA ASN A 81 12.76 4.29 -7.06
C ASN A 81 13.53 3.00 -7.35
N ILE A 82 14.86 3.04 -7.40
CA ILE A 82 15.72 1.91 -7.74
C ILE A 82 16.50 1.48 -6.50
N GLY A 83 16.37 0.19 -6.19
CA GLY A 83 17.14 -0.49 -5.16
C GLY A 83 18.30 -1.26 -5.78
N SER A 84 19.36 -1.48 -4.99
CA SER A 84 20.43 -2.40 -5.34
C SER A 84 20.82 -3.31 -4.18
N GLY A 85 21.12 -4.56 -4.53
CA GLY A 85 21.95 -5.42 -3.70
C GLY A 85 23.42 -5.05 -3.81
N ILE A 86 24.26 -5.85 -3.16
CA ILE A 86 25.70 -5.65 -3.14
C ILE A 86 26.44 -6.91 -3.57
N GLN A 87 27.61 -6.71 -4.16
CA GLN A 87 28.62 -7.72 -4.38
C GLN A 87 29.76 -7.48 -3.39
N ALA A 88 30.08 -8.48 -2.56
CA ALA A 88 31.29 -8.47 -1.77
C ALA A 88 32.50 -8.68 -2.68
N VAL A 89 33.59 -7.94 -2.44
CA VAL A 89 34.83 -8.07 -3.19
C VAL A 89 36.03 -8.25 -2.26
N ALA A 90 36.97 -9.08 -2.71
CA ALA A 90 38.26 -9.30 -2.06
C ALA A 90 39.40 -8.88 -3.01
N LEU A 91 40.57 -8.58 -2.44
CA LEU A 91 41.78 -8.35 -3.21
C LEU A 91 42.59 -9.65 -3.27
N VAL A 92 42.51 -10.36 -4.40
CA VAL A 92 43.24 -11.63 -4.61
C VAL A 92 44.33 -11.38 -5.64
N GLY A 93 45.60 -11.46 -5.21
CA GLY A 93 46.74 -11.22 -6.11
C GLY A 93 46.76 -9.82 -6.73
N GLY A 94 46.20 -8.82 -6.05
CA GLY A 94 46.09 -7.44 -6.55
C GLY A 94 44.89 -7.19 -7.49
N VAL A 95 44.04 -8.20 -7.73
CA VAL A 95 42.85 -8.09 -8.57
C VAL A 95 41.59 -8.07 -7.69
N ILE A 96 40.68 -7.14 -7.97
CA ILE A 96 39.36 -7.08 -7.33
C ILE A 96 38.56 -8.29 -7.82
N THR A 97 38.31 -9.24 -6.93
CA THR A 97 37.62 -10.48 -7.23
C THR A 97 36.29 -10.54 -6.47
N PRO A 98 35.16 -10.84 -7.14
CA PRO A 98 33.89 -11.09 -6.45
C PRO A 98 34.00 -12.28 -5.49
N VAL A 99 33.52 -12.11 -4.26
CA VAL A 99 33.46 -13.17 -3.24
C VAL A 99 32.04 -13.31 -2.68
N ALA A 100 31.77 -14.40 -1.98
CA ALA A 100 30.47 -14.59 -1.33
C ALA A 100 30.25 -13.54 -0.23
N LEU A 101 28.99 -13.16 0.00
CA LEU A 101 28.64 -12.29 1.11
C LEU A 101 28.98 -12.98 2.44
N GLY A 102 29.80 -12.35 3.28
CA GLY A 102 30.29 -12.91 4.55
C GLY A 102 31.65 -13.60 4.45
N ASP A 103 32.31 -13.58 3.29
CA ASP A 103 33.69 -14.07 3.14
C ASP A 103 34.64 -13.24 4.03
N PRO A 104 35.48 -13.89 4.88
CA PRO A 104 36.46 -13.19 5.73
C PRO A 104 37.47 -12.32 4.97
N GLY A 105 37.72 -12.60 3.69
CA GLY A 105 38.58 -11.83 2.80
C GLY A 105 37.90 -10.61 2.18
N THR A 106 36.64 -10.32 2.51
CA THR A 106 35.92 -9.14 1.99
C THR A 106 36.61 -7.85 2.43
N VAL A 107 36.97 -7.01 1.46
CA VAL A 107 37.58 -5.68 1.72
C VAL A 107 36.65 -4.53 1.37
N ALA A 108 35.67 -4.76 0.50
CA ALA A 108 34.69 -3.75 0.11
C ALA A 108 33.39 -4.38 -0.41
N TYR A 109 32.37 -3.54 -0.58
CA TYR A 109 31.10 -3.87 -1.22
C TYR A 109 30.86 -2.94 -2.40
N VAL A 110 30.39 -3.50 -3.51
CA VAL A 110 30.03 -2.75 -4.73
C VAL A 110 28.53 -2.91 -4.97
N ALA A 111 27.83 -1.81 -5.24
CA ALA A 111 26.42 -1.86 -5.64
C ALA A 111 26.28 -2.59 -6.98
N LEU A 112 25.31 -3.49 -7.09
CA LEU A 112 25.04 -4.22 -8.34
C LEU A 112 24.42 -3.31 -9.42
N ASN A 113 23.75 -2.24 -9.01
CA ASN A 113 23.14 -1.25 -9.87
C ASN A 113 23.66 0.15 -9.45
N PRO A 114 24.53 0.78 -10.27
CA PRO A 114 25.12 2.06 -9.93
C PRO A 114 24.11 3.21 -9.92
N ASN A 115 22.96 3.04 -10.57
CA ASN A 115 21.90 4.06 -10.64
C ASN A 115 20.92 3.98 -9.45
N ALA A 116 21.12 3.07 -8.48
CA ALA A 116 20.22 2.91 -7.35
C ALA A 116 20.39 4.03 -6.32
N GLY A 117 19.29 4.63 -5.89
CA GLY A 117 19.24 5.60 -4.79
C GLY A 117 19.29 4.94 -3.41
N PHE A 118 18.96 3.64 -3.33
CA PHE A 118 19.09 2.84 -2.12
C PHE A 118 19.90 1.57 -2.38
N VAL A 119 20.90 1.31 -1.54
CA VAL A 119 21.83 0.19 -1.66
C VAL A 119 21.82 -0.63 -0.38
N GLN A 120 21.83 -1.95 -0.49
CA GLN A 120 21.96 -2.84 0.66
C GLN A 120 23.26 -2.55 1.41
N THR A 121 23.19 -2.40 2.73
CA THR A 121 24.38 -2.24 3.59
C THR A 121 25.03 -3.60 3.81
N GLY A 122 26.33 -3.73 3.53
CA GLY A 122 27.10 -4.96 3.76
C GLY A 122 27.43 -5.21 5.24
N PHE A 123 28.01 -6.37 5.56
CA PHE A 123 28.47 -6.66 6.92
C PHE A 123 29.58 -5.68 7.33
N LEU A 124 29.50 -5.21 8.56
CA LEU A 124 30.37 -4.20 9.18
C LEU A 124 30.39 -2.83 8.47
N ALA A 125 29.58 -2.64 7.43
CA ALA A 125 29.42 -1.36 6.75
C ALA A 125 28.44 -0.46 7.52
N ARG A 126 28.68 0.86 7.49
CA ARG A 126 27.79 1.83 8.13
C ARG A 126 26.68 2.24 7.18
N SER A 127 25.44 2.09 7.64
CA SER A 127 24.25 2.65 6.99
C SER A 127 24.14 4.17 7.23
N ASN A 128 23.46 4.87 6.32
CA ASN A 128 23.23 6.33 6.42
C ASN A 128 21.76 6.74 6.14
N VAL A 129 20.87 5.81 5.77
CA VAL A 129 19.42 6.06 5.67
C VAL A 129 18.87 6.31 7.08
N GLY A 130 18.10 7.38 7.28
CA GLY A 130 17.41 7.64 8.55
C GLY A 130 16.21 6.72 8.77
N ARG A 131 15.78 6.56 10.03
CA ARG A 131 14.50 5.90 10.32
C ARG A 131 13.33 6.71 9.77
N ASN A 132 12.41 6.04 9.08
CA ASN A 132 11.13 6.59 8.63
C ASN A 132 11.29 7.85 7.76
N THR A 133 12.32 7.87 6.90
CA THR A 133 12.63 9.01 6.03
C THR A 133 12.08 8.84 4.61
N PHE A 134 11.71 7.63 4.18
CA PHE A 134 11.05 7.40 2.90
C PHE A 134 9.54 7.36 3.10
N ARG A 135 8.76 8.04 2.26
CA ARG A 135 7.29 8.04 2.35
C ARG A 135 6.70 7.23 1.21
N THR A 136 5.78 6.32 1.52
CA THR A 136 5.06 5.57 0.49
C THR A 136 4.16 6.49 -0.33
N LYS A 137 3.62 5.97 -1.45
CA LYS A 137 2.49 6.63 -2.12
C LYS A 137 1.29 6.70 -1.17
N GLY A 138 0.50 7.77 -1.32
CA GLY A 138 -0.80 7.88 -0.69
C GLY A 138 -1.79 6.89 -1.29
N PHE A 139 -2.96 6.78 -0.67
CA PHE A 139 -4.05 6.01 -1.23
C PHE A 139 -5.38 6.73 -1.06
N ASN A 140 -6.32 6.32 -1.88
CA ASN A 140 -7.73 6.64 -1.76
C ASN A 140 -8.55 5.35 -1.84
N GLU A 141 -9.76 5.42 -1.30
CA GLU A 141 -10.73 4.35 -1.36
C GLU A 141 -12.14 4.97 -1.36
N THR A 142 -13.03 4.38 -2.14
CA THR A 142 -14.44 4.78 -2.19
C THR A 142 -15.31 3.56 -2.04
N ASP A 143 -16.06 3.52 -0.95
CA ASP A 143 -17.07 2.50 -0.71
C ASP A 143 -18.44 3.11 -0.96
N MET A 144 -19.30 2.37 -1.66
CA MET A 144 -20.63 2.85 -2.01
C MET A 144 -21.70 1.80 -1.83
N VAL A 145 -22.89 2.27 -1.49
CA VAL A 145 -24.12 1.50 -1.50
C VAL A 145 -25.08 2.17 -2.48
N LEU A 146 -25.40 1.44 -3.55
CA LEU A 146 -26.39 1.86 -4.53
C LEU A 146 -27.70 1.12 -4.25
N ILE A 147 -28.80 1.86 -4.11
CA ILE A 147 -30.12 1.32 -3.84
C ILE A 147 -31.07 1.77 -4.93
N LYS A 148 -31.88 0.85 -5.44
CA LYS A 148 -33.03 1.13 -6.29
C LYS A 148 -34.29 0.74 -5.56
N ASN A 149 -35.15 1.71 -5.30
CA ASN A 149 -36.51 1.49 -4.85
C ASN A 149 -37.47 1.57 -6.04
N THR A 150 -38.31 0.56 -6.19
CA THR A 150 -39.33 0.50 -7.22
C THR A 150 -40.67 0.25 -6.54
N ARG A 151 -41.44 1.33 -6.36
CA ARG A 151 -42.78 1.28 -5.78
C ARG A 151 -43.83 0.97 -6.84
N PHE A 152 -44.79 0.10 -6.51
CA PHE A 152 -45.86 -0.32 -7.41
C PHE A 152 -47.13 -0.75 -6.64
N GLY A 153 -48.19 -1.04 -7.40
CA GLY A 153 -49.51 -1.35 -6.86
C GLY A 153 -50.34 -0.11 -6.52
N PRO A 154 -51.61 -0.30 -6.09
CA PRO A 154 -52.47 0.79 -5.64
C PRO A 154 -51.74 1.62 -4.56
N ASP A 155 -51.72 2.94 -4.75
CA ASP A 155 -51.11 3.92 -3.85
C ASP A 155 -49.61 3.70 -3.54
N GLY A 156 -48.91 2.89 -4.34
CA GLY A 156 -47.50 2.57 -4.12
C GLY A 156 -47.25 1.68 -2.89
N ARG A 157 -48.25 0.88 -2.48
CA ARG A 157 -48.20 0.02 -1.28
C ARG A 157 -47.08 -1.02 -1.29
N PHE A 158 -46.65 -1.48 -2.47
CA PHE A 158 -45.56 -2.46 -2.59
C PHE A 158 -44.27 -1.76 -3.01
N ASN A 159 -43.14 -2.17 -2.45
CA ASN A 159 -41.82 -1.71 -2.87
C ASN A 159 -40.86 -2.89 -3.04
N LEU A 160 -40.28 -3.00 -4.24
CA LEU A 160 -39.13 -3.84 -4.48
C LEU A 160 -37.87 -2.98 -4.36
N GLN A 161 -37.06 -3.28 -3.34
CA GLN A 161 -35.76 -2.65 -3.15
C GLN A 161 -34.66 -3.60 -3.61
N ILE A 162 -33.81 -3.13 -4.50
CA ILE A 162 -32.56 -3.80 -4.90
C ILE A 162 -31.41 -2.94 -4.37
N GLY A 163 -30.40 -3.56 -3.77
CA GLY A 163 -29.22 -2.88 -3.26
C GLY A 163 -27.94 -3.57 -3.73
N ALA A 164 -26.91 -2.79 -3.96
CA ALA A 164 -25.55 -3.25 -4.17
C ALA A 164 -24.62 -2.50 -3.22
N GLU A 165 -23.95 -3.23 -2.34
CA GLU A 165 -22.85 -2.75 -1.52
C GLU A 165 -21.56 -3.04 -2.26
N ILE A 166 -20.77 -2.02 -2.52
CA ILE A 166 -19.56 -2.07 -3.33
C ILE A 166 -18.42 -1.53 -2.48
N ILE A 167 -17.50 -2.42 -2.12
CA ILE A 167 -16.25 -2.04 -1.46
C ILE A 167 -15.23 -1.78 -2.56
N ASP A 168 -14.51 -0.66 -2.46
CA ASP A 168 -13.52 -0.23 -3.43
C ASP A 168 -14.07 -0.11 -4.87
N VAL A 169 -15.03 0.80 -5.05
CA VAL A 169 -15.74 1.04 -6.33
C VAL A 169 -14.78 1.25 -7.50
N PHE A 170 -13.71 2.01 -7.25
CA PHE A 170 -12.72 2.39 -8.27
C PHE A 170 -11.57 1.39 -8.40
N ASN A 171 -11.62 0.26 -7.70
CA ASN A 171 -10.58 -0.76 -7.72
C ASN A 171 -9.19 -0.17 -7.42
N GLN A 172 -9.17 0.76 -6.46
CA GLN A 172 -7.97 1.42 -5.98
C GLN A 172 -7.18 0.41 -5.14
N ARG A 173 -5.86 0.44 -5.26
CA ARG A 173 -4.98 -0.49 -4.55
C ARG A 173 -4.41 0.23 -3.34
N PRO A 174 -5.09 0.25 -2.17
CA PRO A 174 -4.55 0.91 -0.99
C PRO A 174 -3.24 0.24 -0.59
N ARG A 175 -2.18 1.04 -0.60
CA ARG A 175 -0.80 0.63 -0.29
C ARG A 175 -0.37 1.28 1.00
N THR A 176 -1.09 0.98 2.07
CA THR A 176 -0.49 1.04 3.39
C THR A 176 0.18 -0.31 3.64
N ILE A 177 1.44 -0.27 4.05
CA ILE A 177 2.11 -1.28 4.91
C ILE A 177 1.25 -1.65 6.15
N GLY A 178 0.08 -1.03 6.35
CA GLY A 178 -0.95 -1.33 7.35
C GLY A 178 -2.35 -1.67 6.78
N GLY A 179 -2.47 -2.22 5.56
CA GLY A 179 -3.68 -2.95 5.13
C GLY A 179 -3.89 -4.27 5.90
N THR A 180 -2.95 -4.63 6.76
CA THR A 180 -3.02 -5.66 7.78
C THR A 180 -3.00 -4.96 9.14
N GLY A 181 -3.87 -5.36 10.07
CA GLY A 181 -3.91 -4.88 11.47
C GLY A 181 -2.67 -5.25 12.30
N ALA A 182 -1.47 -5.16 11.72
CA ALA A 182 -0.22 -5.66 12.25
C ALA A 182 0.77 -4.54 12.64
N GLN A 183 0.35 -3.27 12.64
CA GLN A 183 1.26 -2.17 13.05
C GLN A 183 1.47 -2.08 14.57
N VAL A 184 0.62 -2.72 15.38
CA VAL A 184 0.87 -2.84 16.83
C VAL A 184 1.79 -4.04 17.15
N GLU A 185 1.74 -5.10 16.34
CA GLU A 185 2.61 -6.28 16.48
C GLU A 185 4.01 -6.07 15.86
N ALA A 186 4.13 -5.27 14.79
CA ALA A 186 5.41 -5.04 14.13
C ALA A 186 6.39 -4.14 14.91
N LEU A 187 5.99 -3.58 16.05
CA LEU A 187 6.88 -2.85 16.96
C LEU A 187 7.51 -3.77 18.02
N PHE A 188 6.98 -4.98 18.23
CA PHE A 188 7.41 -5.88 19.32
C PHE A 188 7.67 -7.34 18.91
N THR A 189 7.30 -7.75 17.70
CA THR A 189 7.47 -9.14 17.27
C THR A 189 8.12 -9.18 15.89
N GLY A 190 9.36 -9.66 15.84
CA GLY A 190 10.04 -9.97 14.57
C GLY A 190 9.21 -10.95 13.77
N GLY A 191 8.64 -10.48 12.66
CA GLY A 191 7.75 -11.31 11.84
C GLY A 191 6.94 -10.48 10.84
N VAL A 192 7.60 -9.98 9.80
CA VAL A 192 6.91 -9.35 8.67
C VAL A 192 6.74 -10.40 7.58
N GLY A 193 5.49 -10.66 7.16
CA GLY A 193 5.19 -11.54 6.03
C GLY A 193 6.08 -11.19 4.82
N ALA A 194 6.66 -12.20 4.20
CA ALA A 194 7.81 -12.10 3.28
C ALA A 194 7.68 -11.01 2.18
N GLN A 195 6.46 -10.66 1.76
CA GLN A 195 6.21 -9.63 0.74
C GLN A 195 6.25 -8.20 1.26
N THR A 196 5.86 -7.97 2.52
CA THR A 196 5.88 -6.63 3.12
C THR A 196 7.31 -6.23 3.51
N ALA A 197 8.15 -7.21 3.89
CA ALA A 197 9.58 -6.98 4.07
C ALA A 197 10.23 -6.61 2.72
N ALA A 198 9.98 -7.40 1.68
CA ALA A 198 10.55 -7.22 0.33
C ALA A 198 10.35 -5.82 -0.26
N PHE A 199 9.22 -5.15 0.02
CA PHE A 199 8.94 -3.80 -0.46
C PHE A 199 9.97 -2.75 -0.01
N SER A 200 10.59 -2.96 1.17
CA SER A 200 11.56 -2.05 1.79
C SER A 200 13.02 -2.49 1.66
N LEU A 201 13.28 -3.60 0.95
CA LEU A 201 14.60 -4.18 0.76
C LEU A 201 15.15 -3.84 -0.63
N PRO A 202 16.19 -3.00 -0.75
CA PRO A 202 16.71 -2.54 -2.04
C PRO A 202 17.28 -3.68 -2.91
N GLN A 203 17.72 -4.77 -2.32
CA GLN A 203 18.21 -5.96 -3.03
C GLN A 203 17.09 -6.84 -3.60
N ASN A 204 15.83 -6.59 -3.25
CA ASN A 204 14.72 -7.43 -3.67
C ASN A 204 14.13 -6.93 -5.00
N ALA A 205 13.73 -7.85 -5.89
CA ALA A 205 13.06 -7.50 -7.14
C ALA A 205 11.72 -6.76 -6.94
N ASN A 206 11.10 -6.89 -5.75
CA ASN A 206 9.87 -6.21 -5.37
C ASN A 206 10.10 -4.89 -4.63
N PHE A 207 11.34 -4.37 -4.60
CA PHE A 207 11.65 -3.09 -3.97
C PHE A 207 10.78 -1.97 -4.54
N LEU A 208 10.06 -1.27 -3.66
CA LEU A 208 9.11 -0.21 -4.01
C LEU A 208 8.11 -0.58 -5.12
N ASN A 209 7.87 -1.88 -5.34
CA ASN A 209 6.96 -2.35 -6.36
C ASN A 209 5.51 -2.27 -5.84
N TYR A 210 4.79 -1.26 -6.31
CA TYR A 210 3.39 -1.03 -5.94
C TYR A 210 2.41 -1.96 -6.67
N ASP A 211 2.85 -2.92 -7.47
CA ASP A 211 1.99 -3.90 -8.14
C ASP A 211 1.99 -5.28 -7.47
N VAL A 212 2.92 -5.53 -6.53
CA VAL A 212 3.06 -6.81 -5.84
C VAL A 212 2.47 -6.75 -4.42
N GLY A 213 1.57 -7.69 -4.08
CA GLY A 213 0.97 -7.80 -2.74
C GLY A 213 -0.40 -8.49 -2.75
N THR A 214 -0.92 -8.83 -1.58
CA THR A 214 -2.31 -9.31 -1.45
C THR A 214 -3.25 -8.11 -1.46
N PHE A 215 -4.20 -8.12 -2.37
CA PHE A 215 -5.21 -7.07 -2.49
C PHE A 215 -6.58 -7.67 -2.21
N THR A 216 -7.35 -7.04 -1.34
CA THR A 216 -8.80 -7.22 -1.34
C THR A 216 -9.30 -6.54 -2.61
N GLY A 217 -9.59 -7.32 -3.66
CA GLY A 217 -10.17 -6.76 -4.86
C GLY A 217 -11.57 -6.19 -4.58
N ARG A 218 -12.08 -5.38 -5.52
CA ARG A 218 -13.45 -4.87 -5.45
C ARG A 218 -14.43 -6.00 -5.18
N THR A 219 -15.21 -5.83 -4.12
CA THR A 219 -16.24 -6.80 -3.72
C THR A 219 -17.61 -6.16 -3.88
N ILE A 220 -18.56 -6.92 -4.43
CA ILE A 220 -19.94 -6.47 -4.61
C ILE A 220 -20.88 -7.46 -3.92
N THR A 221 -21.64 -6.98 -2.95
CA THR A 221 -22.69 -7.73 -2.28
C THR A 221 -24.03 -7.19 -2.71
N MET A 222 -24.84 -8.04 -3.34
CA MET A 222 -26.18 -7.67 -3.78
C MET A 222 -27.23 -8.12 -2.78
N ARG A 223 -28.26 -7.29 -2.58
CA ARG A 223 -29.41 -7.58 -1.73
C ARG A 223 -30.71 -7.24 -2.46
N ALA A 224 -31.76 -7.99 -2.17
CA ALA A 224 -33.11 -7.68 -2.62
C ALA A 224 -34.06 -7.79 -1.43
N LYS A 225 -34.99 -6.85 -1.32
CA LYS A 225 -36.01 -6.82 -0.27
C LYS A 225 -37.34 -6.44 -0.89
N PHE A 226 -38.35 -7.27 -0.61
CA PHE A 226 -39.74 -6.93 -0.91
C PHE A 226 -40.40 -6.37 0.35
N ILE A 227 -41.11 -5.25 0.19
CA ILE A 227 -41.79 -4.52 1.27
C ILE A 227 -43.26 -4.39 0.88
N PHE A 228 -44.15 -4.75 1.79
CA PHE A 228 -45.60 -4.78 1.63
C PHE A 228 -46.32 -4.03 2.75
#